data_AF-A0A933SYP2-F1
#
_entry.id   AF-A0A933SYP2-F1
#
_cell.length_a   1.000
_cell.length_b   1.000
_cell.length_c   1.000
_cell.angle_alpha   90.00
_cell.angle_beta   90.00
_cell.angle_gamma   90.00
#
_symmetry.space_group_name_H-M   'P 1'
#
loop_
_entity.id
_entity.type
_entity.pdbx_description
1 polymer ?
#
loop_
_entity_poly.entity_id
_entity_poly.type
_entity_poly.pdbx_seq_one_letter_code
_entity_poly.pdbx_strand_id
1 'polypeptide(L)'
;YNLSGLSKTEKTGKLKDMLHLFKIAEIKDRKPVKLSGGEKQRVALARTLIREPRMLLLDEPFSSLDIPTRERLRREIRAMLKDFKIPVILVTHDRVEAITLGDRIAVMNDGTIQQIGPVYEVFSRPVNPDVAKVVGMENVMSGKIAGNKDGLLIVRVDVPTQTPDRLIQGQGVGTSRELVAVDPAVAQGFSLELGEDVVVCIRAEEIILEKGAPLQSSARNRIPSKVAGISPEGVMVRVSLDCGFPLVALITRLSCNELSLSEGSEVLVSIKAPSIHLLPHK
;
A
#
# COMPACT_ATOMS: atom_id res chain seq x y z
N TYR A 1 31.50 -22.88 -10.81
CA TYR A 1 30.92 -22.40 -9.54
C TYR A 1 29.76 -23.29 -9.13
N ASN A 2 29.95 -24.04 -8.05
CA ASN A 2 29.15 -25.08 -7.38
C ASN A 2 28.65 -26.31 -8.17
N LEU A 3 28.33 -26.21 -9.46
CA LEU A 3 27.94 -27.41 -10.24
C LEU A 3 29.12 -28.14 -10.89
N SER A 4 30.25 -27.46 -11.11
CA SER A 4 31.37 -27.99 -11.90
C SER A 4 32.09 -29.18 -11.23
N GLY A 5 32.13 -29.22 -9.90
CA GLY A 5 32.81 -30.27 -9.12
C GLY A 5 31.97 -31.53 -8.83
N LEU A 6 30.68 -31.53 -9.18
CA LEU A 6 29.78 -32.66 -8.90
C LEU A 6 29.88 -33.76 -9.97
N SER A 7 29.72 -35.01 -9.55
CA SER A 7 29.55 -36.16 -10.42
C SER A 7 28.29 -36.03 -11.29
N LYS A 8 28.21 -36.82 -12.36
CA LYS A 8 27.03 -36.85 -13.24
C LYS A 8 25.77 -37.28 -12.48
N THR A 9 25.90 -38.22 -11.54
CA THR A 9 24.81 -38.72 -10.70
C THR A 9 24.28 -37.64 -9.78
N GLU A 10 25.16 -36.91 -9.08
CA GLU A 10 24.78 -35.80 -8.19
C GLU A 10 24.10 -34.65 -8.95
N LYS A 11 24.63 -34.28 -10.12
CA LYS A 11 24.02 -33.27 -11.01
C LYS A 11 22.60 -33.68 -11.41
N THR A 12 22.42 -34.95 -11.75
CA THR A 12 21.11 -35.48 -12.18
C THR A 12 20.12 -35.50 -11.01
N GLY A 13 20.58 -35.86 -9.81
CA GLY A 13 19.79 -35.78 -8.57
C GLY A 13 19.31 -34.36 -8.30
N LYS A 14 20.24 -33.40 -8.20
CA LYS A 14 19.90 -31.98 -7.96
C LYS A 14 18.97 -31.43 -9.04
N LEU A 15 19.20 -31.76 -10.32
CA LEU A 15 18.31 -31.35 -11.40
C LEU A 15 16.89 -31.89 -11.20
N LYS A 16 16.75 -33.18 -10.87
CA LYS A 16 15.45 -33.80 -10.62
C LYS A 16 14.72 -33.11 -9.47
N ASP A 17 15.41 -32.84 -8.37
CA ASP A 17 14.84 -32.16 -7.21
C ASP A 17 14.34 -30.76 -7.57
N MET A 18 15.13 -29.98 -8.32
CA MET A 18 14.72 -28.65 -8.78
C MET A 18 13.54 -28.70 -9.76
N LEU A 19 13.51 -29.68 -10.66
CA LEU A 19 12.39 -29.85 -11.60
C LEU A 19 11.07 -30.13 -10.86
N HIS A 20 11.10 -30.93 -9.79
CA HIS A 20 9.94 -31.21 -8.96
C HIS A 20 9.53 -30.01 -8.10
N LEU A 21 10.49 -29.41 -7.38
CA LEU A 21 10.23 -28.28 -6.48
C LEU A 21 9.61 -27.09 -7.21
N PHE A 22 10.11 -26.77 -8.40
CA PHE A 22 9.59 -25.68 -9.23
C PHE A 22 8.39 -26.06 -10.10
N LYS A 23 7.96 -27.33 -10.09
CA LYS A 23 6.87 -27.88 -10.91
C LYS A 23 7.08 -27.66 -12.42
N ILE A 24 8.30 -27.96 -12.90
CA ILE A 24 8.73 -27.75 -14.29
C ILE A 24 9.25 -29.03 -14.96
N ALA A 25 8.99 -30.21 -14.37
CA ALA A 25 9.45 -31.48 -14.93
C ALA A 25 8.90 -31.76 -16.35
N GLU A 26 7.64 -31.41 -16.62
CA GLU A 26 6.97 -31.64 -17.91
C GLU A 26 7.50 -30.75 -19.05
N ILE A 27 8.18 -29.66 -18.70
CA ILE A 27 8.72 -28.70 -19.66
C ILE A 27 10.23 -28.80 -19.84
N LYS A 28 10.88 -29.80 -19.24
CA LYS A 28 12.35 -29.94 -19.19
C LYS A 28 13.02 -29.88 -20.57
N ASP A 29 12.37 -30.43 -21.61
CA ASP A 29 12.91 -30.54 -22.97
C ASP A 29 12.42 -29.40 -23.89
N ARG A 30 11.56 -28.51 -23.39
CA ARG A 30 11.04 -27.38 -24.18
C ARG A 30 12.09 -26.27 -24.27
N LYS A 31 12.25 -25.71 -25.47
CA LYS A 31 13.13 -24.55 -25.67
C LYS A 31 12.57 -23.30 -24.95
N PRO A 32 13.41 -22.40 -24.43
CA PRO A 32 12.96 -21.19 -23.69
C PRO A 32 11.94 -20.33 -24.45
N VAL A 33 12.05 -20.25 -25.78
CA VAL A 33 11.11 -19.50 -26.63
C VAL A 33 9.68 -20.06 -26.64
N LYS A 34 9.50 -21.34 -26.29
CA LYS A 34 8.20 -22.02 -26.23
C LYS A 34 7.58 -22.01 -24.82
N LEU A 35 8.24 -21.37 -23.85
CA LEU A 35 7.76 -21.29 -22.47
C LEU A 35 6.92 -20.02 -22.27
N SER A 36 5.84 -20.15 -21.51
CA SER A 36 5.08 -19.01 -20.97
C SER A 36 5.95 -18.15 -20.03
N GLY A 37 5.50 -16.93 -19.72
CA GLY A 37 6.23 -16.06 -18.79
C GLY A 37 6.46 -16.71 -17.41
N GLY A 38 5.42 -17.34 -16.85
CA GLY A 38 5.52 -18.02 -15.55
C GLY A 38 6.45 -19.23 -15.58
N GLU A 39 6.45 -20.00 -16.67
CA GLU A 39 7.39 -21.12 -16.86
C GLU A 39 8.83 -20.63 -16.99
N LYS A 40 9.09 -19.56 -17.77
CA LYS A 40 10.41 -18.93 -17.87
C LYS A 40 10.92 -18.49 -16.50
N GLN A 41 10.06 -17.89 -15.68
CA GLN A 41 10.43 -17.43 -14.35
C GLN A 41 10.79 -18.59 -13.42
N ARG A 42 10.01 -19.67 -13.43
CA ARG A 42 10.32 -20.89 -12.66
C ARG A 42 11.64 -21.52 -13.08
N VAL A 43 11.90 -21.61 -14.39
CA VAL A 43 13.18 -22.11 -14.92
C VAL A 43 14.34 -21.21 -14.50
N ALA A 44 14.16 -19.88 -14.53
CA ALA A 44 15.19 -18.92 -14.12
C ALA A 44 15.53 -19.05 -12.61
N LEU A 45 14.53 -19.18 -11.75
CA LEU A 45 14.72 -19.41 -10.32
C LEU A 45 15.37 -20.76 -10.05
N ALA A 46 14.87 -21.84 -10.65
CA ALA A 46 15.47 -23.18 -10.53
C ALA A 46 16.95 -23.20 -10.94
N ARG A 47 17.28 -22.57 -12.08
CA ARG A 47 18.66 -22.43 -12.58
C ARG A 47 19.55 -21.62 -11.64
N THR A 48 18.98 -20.70 -10.88
CA THR A 48 19.71 -19.87 -9.91
C THR A 48 19.94 -20.63 -8.61
N LEU A 49 18.90 -21.28 -8.07
CA LEU A 49 18.95 -21.97 -6.79
C LEU A 49 19.67 -23.31 -6.83
N ILE A 50 19.72 -24.00 -7.97
CA ILE A 50 20.50 -25.24 -8.13
C ILE A 50 21.99 -25.05 -7.84
N ARG A 51 22.48 -23.80 -7.89
CA ARG A 51 23.87 -23.43 -7.58
C ARG A 51 24.11 -23.14 -6.09
N GLU A 52 23.06 -23.22 -5.26
CA GLU A 52 23.11 -22.93 -3.82
C GLU A 52 23.74 -21.55 -3.54
N PRO A 53 23.14 -20.46 -4.06
CA PRO A 53 23.68 -19.13 -3.87
C PRO A 53 23.55 -18.71 -2.40
N ARG A 54 24.47 -17.85 -1.95
CA ARG A 54 24.39 -17.28 -0.60
C ARG A 54 23.33 -16.18 -0.46
N MET A 55 22.81 -15.66 -1.57
CA MET A 55 21.78 -14.62 -1.63
C MET A 55 21.11 -14.65 -3.00
N LEU A 56 19.83 -14.28 -3.05
CA LEU A 56 19.06 -14.10 -4.27
C LEU A 56 18.71 -12.61 -4.48
N LEU A 57 18.92 -12.12 -5.70
CA LEU A 57 18.49 -10.79 -6.12
C LEU A 57 17.37 -10.96 -7.15
N LEU A 58 16.24 -10.31 -6.92
CA LEU A 58 15.08 -10.33 -7.79
C LEU A 58 14.71 -8.89 -8.15
N ASP A 59 14.73 -8.59 -9.44
CA ASP A 59 14.37 -7.27 -9.96
C ASP A 59 13.09 -7.40 -10.78
N GLU A 60 12.00 -6.85 -10.27
CA GLU A 60 10.65 -6.87 -10.87
C GLU A 60 10.23 -8.25 -11.43
N PRO A 61 10.37 -9.34 -10.64
CA PRO A 61 10.34 -10.71 -11.15
C PRO A 61 8.99 -11.14 -11.75
N PHE A 62 7.91 -10.40 -11.50
CA PHE A 62 6.56 -10.73 -11.98
C PHE A 62 5.91 -9.63 -12.80
N SER A 63 6.63 -8.57 -13.15
CA SER A 63 6.11 -7.42 -13.91
C SER A 63 5.57 -7.82 -15.29
N SER A 64 6.14 -8.84 -15.92
CA SER A 64 5.75 -9.31 -17.26
C SER A 64 4.64 -10.38 -17.28
N LEU A 65 4.02 -10.68 -16.13
CA LEU A 65 3.01 -11.73 -16.00
C LEU A 65 1.61 -11.13 -15.92
N ASP A 66 0.62 -11.85 -16.46
CA ASP A 66 -0.79 -11.51 -16.25
C ASP A 66 -1.16 -11.60 -14.76
N ILE A 67 -2.19 -10.84 -14.36
CA ILE A 67 -2.58 -10.68 -12.95
C ILE A 67 -2.85 -12.04 -12.26
N PRO A 68 -3.66 -12.97 -12.82
CA PRO A 68 -3.90 -14.27 -12.20
C PRO A 68 -2.64 -15.11 -12.02
N THR A 69 -1.79 -15.16 -13.05
CA THR A 69 -0.52 -15.91 -13.00
C THR A 69 0.42 -15.32 -11.95
N ARG A 70 0.49 -14.00 -11.86
CA ARG A 70 1.32 -13.25 -10.90
C ARG A 70 0.92 -13.55 -9.46
N GLU A 71 -0.38 -13.48 -9.12
CA GLU A 71 -0.87 -13.78 -7.76
C GLU A 71 -0.59 -15.22 -7.32
N ARG A 72 -0.81 -16.18 -8.24
CA ARG A 72 -0.48 -17.58 -7.98
C ARG A 72 1.01 -17.77 -7.77
N LEU A 73 1.84 -17.18 -8.64
CA LEU A 73 3.28 -17.38 -8.59
C LEU A 73 3.92 -16.73 -7.36
N ARG A 74 3.44 -15.56 -6.91
CA ARG A 74 3.88 -14.92 -5.66
C ARG A 74 3.72 -15.84 -4.45
N ARG A 75 2.54 -16.47 -4.28
CA ARG A 75 2.29 -17.40 -3.17
C ARG A 75 3.22 -18.61 -3.21
N GLU A 76 3.38 -19.20 -4.39
CA GLU A 76 4.27 -20.36 -4.56
C GLU A 76 5.74 -19.98 -4.29
N ILE A 77 6.21 -18.83 -4.77
CA ILE A 77 7.58 -18.37 -4.54
C ILE A 77 7.84 -18.03 -3.08
N ARG A 78 6.89 -17.42 -2.36
CA ARG A 78 7.05 -17.19 -0.92
C ARG A 78 7.30 -18.49 -0.16
N ALA A 79 6.52 -19.53 -0.45
CA ALA A 79 6.72 -20.83 0.17
C ALA A 79 8.12 -21.39 -0.15
N MET A 80 8.50 -21.38 -1.42
CA MET A 80 9.83 -21.84 -1.84
C MET A 80 10.96 -21.05 -1.17
N LEU A 81 10.91 -19.72 -1.16
CA LEU A 81 11.94 -18.88 -0.56
C LEU A 81 12.10 -19.12 0.95
N LYS A 82 10.98 -19.37 1.66
CA LYS A 82 11.02 -19.74 3.08
C LYS A 82 11.74 -21.07 3.32
N ASP A 83 11.57 -22.04 2.42
CA ASP A 83 12.22 -23.35 2.54
C ASP A 83 13.73 -23.28 2.26
N PHE A 84 14.16 -22.45 1.31
CA PHE A 84 15.58 -22.32 0.96
C PHE A 84 16.43 -21.59 2.01
N LYS A 85 15.82 -20.81 2.91
CA LYS A 85 16.50 -20.07 3.99
C LYS A 85 17.69 -19.22 3.52
N ILE A 86 17.63 -18.71 2.29
CA ILE A 86 18.62 -17.77 1.75
C ILE A 86 18.10 -16.34 1.86
N PRO A 87 18.95 -15.35 2.14
CA PRO A 87 18.59 -13.95 2.02
C PRO A 87 18.12 -13.61 0.61
N VAL A 88 17.03 -12.85 0.50
CA VAL A 88 16.48 -12.38 -0.78
C VAL A 88 16.32 -10.87 -0.73
N ILE A 89 16.84 -10.18 -1.73
CA ILE A 89 16.52 -8.77 -2.00
C ILE A 89 15.60 -8.75 -3.21
N LEU A 90 14.40 -8.20 -3.02
CA LEU A 90 13.38 -8.04 -4.05
C LEU A 90 13.17 -6.55 -4.29
N VAL A 91 13.31 -6.12 -5.53
CA VAL A 91 12.98 -4.76 -5.98
C VAL A 91 11.64 -4.82 -6.71
N THR A 92 10.69 -4.00 -6.28
CA THR A 92 9.39 -3.88 -6.92
C THR A 92 8.72 -2.53 -6.65
N HIS A 93 7.96 -2.03 -7.62
CA HIS A 93 7.00 -0.93 -7.44
C HIS A 93 5.58 -1.42 -7.08
N ASP A 94 5.33 -2.73 -7.03
CA ASP A 94 4.02 -3.31 -6.71
C ASP A 94 3.85 -3.51 -5.20
N ARG A 95 2.90 -2.75 -4.62
CA ARG A 95 2.58 -2.81 -3.18
C ARG A 95 2.14 -4.20 -2.72
N VAL A 96 1.32 -4.89 -3.51
CA VAL A 96 0.83 -6.23 -3.18
C VAL A 96 1.98 -7.23 -3.15
N GLU A 97 2.96 -7.06 -4.04
CA GLU A 97 4.16 -7.86 -4.05
C GLU A 97 5.01 -7.68 -2.79
N ALA A 98 5.27 -6.42 -2.42
CA ALA A 98 5.98 -6.08 -1.19
C ALA A 98 5.27 -6.64 0.05
N ILE A 99 3.94 -6.52 0.12
CA ILE A 99 3.12 -7.06 1.21
C ILE A 99 3.20 -8.59 1.25
N THR A 100 3.07 -9.23 0.08
CA THR A 100 2.97 -10.68 0.01
C THR A 100 4.31 -11.33 0.30
N LEU A 101 5.40 -10.82 -0.26
CA LEU A 101 6.71 -11.48 -0.29
C LEU A 101 7.70 -10.96 0.75
N GLY A 102 7.57 -9.70 1.16
CA GLY A 102 8.52 -9.07 2.07
C GLY A 102 8.31 -9.51 3.52
N ASP A 103 9.42 -9.68 4.24
CA ASP A 103 9.41 -9.69 5.70
C ASP A 103 9.72 -8.28 6.24
N ARG A 104 10.56 -7.54 5.52
CA ARG A 104 10.86 -6.11 5.71
C ARG A 104 10.81 -5.41 4.35
N ILE A 105 10.57 -4.11 4.37
CA ILE A 105 10.60 -3.24 3.18
C ILE A 105 11.54 -2.07 3.45
N ALA A 106 12.28 -1.67 2.40
CA ALA A 106 12.99 -0.41 2.33
C ALA A 106 12.27 0.46 1.28
N VAL A 107 11.62 1.54 1.72
CA VAL A 107 10.98 2.49 0.83
C VAL A 107 12.03 3.48 0.35
N MET A 108 12.14 3.65 -0.96
CA MET A 108 13.12 4.50 -1.60
C MET A 108 12.42 5.57 -2.42
N ASN A 109 12.87 6.82 -2.31
CA ASN A 109 12.43 7.94 -3.13
C ASN A 109 13.66 8.72 -3.61
N ASP A 110 13.71 9.09 -4.89
CA ASP A 110 14.84 9.82 -5.51
C ASP A 110 16.24 9.26 -5.14
N GLY A 111 16.37 7.92 -5.16
CA GLY A 111 17.63 7.23 -4.87
C GLY A 111 18.03 7.20 -3.38
N THR A 112 17.18 7.68 -2.48
CA THR A 112 17.42 7.71 -1.04
C THR A 112 16.43 6.80 -0.30
N ILE A 113 16.93 6.03 0.68
CA ILE A 113 16.06 5.21 1.52
C ILE A 113 15.38 6.13 2.54
N GLN A 114 14.06 6.18 2.47
CA GLN A 114 13.21 7.01 3.33
C GLN A 114 12.84 6.28 4.62
N GLN A 115 12.55 4.98 4.54
CA GLN A 115 12.18 4.16 5.69
C GLN A 115 12.56 2.70 5.47
N ILE A 116 13.02 2.03 6.53
CA ILE A 116 13.21 0.57 6.54
C ILE A 116 12.51 -0.01 7.77
N GLY A 117 11.66 -1.00 7.59
CA GLY A 117 10.97 -1.66 8.69
C GLY A 117 10.28 -2.95 8.30
N PRO A 118 9.67 -3.66 9.26
CA PRO A 118 8.68 -4.70 8.97
C PRO A 118 7.62 -4.16 8.01
N VAL A 119 7.21 -4.98 7.04
CA VAL A 119 6.23 -4.58 6.02
C VAL A 119 4.96 -4.00 6.66
N TYR A 120 4.38 -4.69 7.64
CA TYR A 120 3.16 -4.23 8.30
C TYR A 120 3.34 -2.85 8.94
N GLU A 121 4.51 -2.60 9.55
CA GLU A 121 4.80 -1.37 10.25
C GLU A 121 4.94 -0.21 9.27
N VAL A 122 5.67 -0.38 8.17
CA VAL A 122 5.86 0.68 7.17
C VAL A 122 4.54 1.04 6.49
N PHE A 123 3.67 0.06 6.22
CA PHE A 123 2.35 0.33 5.65
C PHE A 123 1.38 0.97 6.65
N SER A 124 1.44 0.59 7.94
CA SER A 124 0.57 1.17 8.97
C SER A 124 1.10 2.46 9.59
N ARG A 125 2.40 2.72 9.50
CA ARG A 125 3.11 3.84 10.13
C ARG A 125 4.23 4.34 9.21
N PRO A 126 3.88 4.99 8.09
CA PRO A 126 4.87 5.68 7.29
C PRO A 126 5.55 6.78 8.13
N VAL A 127 6.86 6.99 8.00
CA VAL A 127 7.57 8.02 8.80
C VAL A 127 7.47 9.42 8.22
N ASN A 128 7.12 9.55 6.94
CA ASN A 128 7.01 10.83 6.25
C ASN A 128 5.99 10.77 5.10
N PRO A 129 5.64 11.92 4.48
CA PRO A 129 4.63 12.00 3.44
C PRO A 129 4.98 11.22 2.17
N ASP A 130 6.27 11.12 1.82
CA ASP A 130 6.71 10.37 0.64
C ASP A 130 6.51 8.87 0.83
N VAL A 131 6.83 8.35 2.02
CA VAL A 131 6.54 6.96 2.35
C VAL A 131 5.03 6.71 2.36
N ALA A 132 4.23 7.63 2.94
CA ALA A 132 2.78 7.53 2.94
C ALA A 132 2.19 7.39 1.52
N LYS A 133 2.67 8.20 0.57
CA LYS A 133 2.27 8.09 -0.85
C LYS A 133 2.67 6.75 -1.46
N VAL A 134 3.89 6.28 -1.21
CA VAL A 134 4.38 5.00 -1.74
C VAL A 134 3.54 3.83 -1.21
N VAL A 135 3.17 3.83 0.07
CA VAL A 135 2.35 2.75 0.69
C VAL A 135 0.84 2.88 0.47
N GLY A 136 0.41 3.85 -0.36
CA GLY A 136 -0.98 3.99 -0.79
C GLY A 136 -1.88 4.69 0.23
N MET A 137 -1.42 5.79 0.81
CA MET A 137 -2.30 6.76 1.46
C MET A 137 -2.65 7.86 0.46
N GLU A 138 -3.91 7.95 0.06
CA GLU A 138 -4.39 8.89 -0.95
C GLU A 138 -4.58 10.30 -0.39
N ASN A 139 -4.98 10.41 0.87
CA ASN A 139 -5.23 11.68 1.52
C ASN A 139 -4.00 12.04 2.35
N VAL A 140 -3.19 12.97 1.84
CA VAL A 140 -1.99 13.49 2.51
C VAL A 140 -2.10 15.00 2.52
N MET A 141 -2.20 15.59 3.71
CA MET A 141 -2.53 17.01 3.89
C MET A 141 -1.66 17.61 4.99
N SER A 142 -1.28 18.88 4.86
CA SER A 142 -0.64 19.62 5.96
C SER A 142 -1.67 20.05 6.99
N GLY A 143 -1.25 20.19 8.25
CA GLY A 143 -2.07 20.73 9.31
C GLY A 143 -1.26 21.11 10.54
N LYS A 144 -1.97 21.60 11.55
CA LYS A 144 -1.39 22.07 12.82
C LYS A 144 -2.11 21.47 14.02
N ILE A 145 -1.36 21.02 15.02
CA ILE A 145 -1.96 20.58 16.28
C ILE A 145 -2.64 21.77 16.96
N ALA A 146 -3.96 21.68 17.12
CA ALA A 146 -4.81 22.73 17.70
C ALA A 146 -5.26 22.42 19.13
N GLY A 147 -5.13 21.17 19.58
CA GLY A 147 -5.49 20.77 20.92
C GLY A 147 -5.11 19.32 21.24
N ASN A 148 -5.07 19.00 22.54
CA ASN A 148 -4.93 17.64 23.05
C ASN A 148 -5.95 17.43 24.17
N LYS A 149 -6.70 16.33 24.10
CA LYS A 149 -7.63 15.92 25.15
C LYS A 149 -7.71 14.40 25.22
N ASP A 150 -7.43 13.85 26.40
CA ASP A 150 -7.62 12.43 26.72
C ASP A 150 -6.94 11.45 25.72
N GLY A 151 -5.72 11.78 25.26
CA GLY A 151 -4.98 10.97 24.29
C GLY A 151 -5.46 11.10 22.84
N LEU A 152 -6.30 12.11 22.57
CA LEU A 152 -6.72 12.50 21.24
C LEU A 152 -6.17 13.89 20.90
N LEU A 153 -5.63 14.02 19.69
CA LEU A 153 -5.17 15.29 19.15
C LEU A 153 -6.24 15.88 18.25
N ILE A 154 -6.48 17.19 18.40
CA ILE A 154 -7.27 17.99 17.48
C ILE A 154 -6.28 18.62 16.50
N VAL A 155 -6.46 18.38 15.21
CA VAL A 155 -5.59 18.86 14.14
C VAL A 155 -6.38 19.72 13.20
N ARG A 156 -5.92 20.96 13.00
CA ARG A 156 -6.49 21.87 12.00
C ARG A 156 -5.79 21.62 10.67
N VAL A 157 -6.55 21.17 9.68
CA VAL A 157 -6.05 20.90 8.32
C VAL A 157 -5.92 22.21 7.54
N ASP A 158 -4.82 22.34 6.80
CA ASP A 158 -4.58 23.46 5.90
C ASP A 158 -5.39 23.29 4.61
N VAL A 159 -5.98 24.38 4.13
CA VAL A 159 -6.67 24.38 2.84
C VAL A 159 -5.66 24.77 1.76
N PRO A 160 -5.39 23.93 0.75
CA PRO A 160 -4.49 24.31 -0.32
C PRO A 160 -5.05 25.55 -1.03
N THR A 161 -4.32 26.67 -0.94
CA THR A 161 -4.71 27.96 -1.56
C THR A 161 -4.51 27.98 -3.08
N GLN A 162 -3.88 26.95 -3.65
CA GLN A 162 -3.72 26.69 -5.09
C GLN A 162 -3.04 25.32 -5.25
N THR A 163 -3.70 24.33 -5.84
CA THR A 163 -3.05 23.11 -6.34
C THR A 163 -3.02 23.17 -7.88
N PRO A 164 -1.83 23.29 -8.51
CA PRO A 164 -1.68 23.03 -9.93
C PRO A 164 -1.55 21.53 -10.13
N ASP A 165 -2.60 20.76 -9.83
CA ASP A 165 -2.72 19.42 -10.41
C ASP A 165 -4.19 19.02 -10.54
N ARG A 166 -4.54 18.58 -11.75
CA ARG A 166 -5.88 18.55 -12.34
C ARG A 166 -6.86 17.52 -11.74
N LEU A 167 -6.70 17.11 -10.48
CA LEU A 167 -7.51 16.02 -9.90
C LEU A 167 -8.41 16.41 -8.73
N ILE A 168 -8.36 17.64 -8.21
CA ILE A 168 -9.32 18.06 -7.18
C ILE A 168 -9.74 19.52 -7.43
N GLN A 169 -10.77 19.71 -8.25
CA GLN A 169 -11.51 20.97 -8.29
C GLN A 169 -12.60 20.92 -7.21
N GLY A 170 -12.31 21.48 -6.04
CA GLY A 170 -13.28 21.72 -4.98
C GLY A 170 -12.83 22.95 -4.19
N GLN A 171 -13.64 24.02 -4.20
CA GLN A 171 -13.39 25.18 -3.36
C GLN A 171 -13.96 24.91 -1.97
N GLY A 172 -13.10 24.52 -1.03
CA GLY A 172 -13.45 24.24 0.37
C GLY A 172 -14.49 25.18 1.00
N VAL A 173 -15.77 24.79 1.09
CA VAL A 173 -16.84 25.61 1.75
C VAL A 173 -17.21 25.10 3.17
N GLY A 174 -16.54 24.06 3.68
CA GLY A 174 -16.82 23.48 5.00
C GLY A 174 -16.40 24.34 6.21
N THR A 175 -17.19 24.30 7.29
CA THR A 175 -16.98 25.05 8.55
C THR A 175 -16.07 24.36 9.56
N SER A 176 -15.85 23.03 9.45
CA SER A 176 -14.99 22.27 10.36
C SER A 176 -13.71 21.83 9.65
N ARG A 177 -12.60 22.51 9.94
CA ARG A 177 -11.25 22.15 9.47
C ARG A 177 -10.49 21.29 10.47
N GLU A 178 -11.17 20.82 11.50
CA GLU A 178 -10.55 20.11 12.61
C GLU A 178 -10.86 18.61 12.52
N LEU A 179 -9.79 17.82 12.63
CA LEU A 179 -9.81 16.37 12.69
C LEU A 179 -9.33 15.93 14.07
N VAL A 180 -9.94 14.86 14.58
CA VAL A 180 -9.56 14.18 15.81
C VAL A 180 -8.81 12.91 15.43
N ALA A 181 -7.55 12.82 15.84
CA ALA A 181 -6.68 11.66 15.65
C ALA A 181 -6.21 11.10 17.00
N VAL A 182 -5.75 9.86 17.00
CA VAL A 182 -5.10 9.28 18.20
C VAL A 182 -3.72 9.92 18.37
N ASP A 183 -3.40 10.34 19.59
CA ASP A 183 -2.08 10.87 19.92
C ASP A 183 -0.99 9.80 19.63
N PRO A 184 0.00 10.11 18.76
CA PRO A 184 1.10 9.18 18.51
C PRO A 184 1.90 8.84 19.78
N ALA A 185 1.81 9.60 20.87
CA ALA A 185 2.46 9.23 22.13
C ALA A 185 1.89 7.93 22.69
N VAL A 186 0.58 7.72 22.51
CA VAL A 186 -0.14 6.52 22.95
C VAL A 186 0.08 5.36 21.98
N ALA A 187 0.15 5.62 20.68
CA ALA A 187 0.18 4.59 19.65
C ALA A 187 1.59 4.21 19.17
N GLN A 188 2.49 5.19 19.06
CA GLN A 188 3.76 5.13 18.32
C GLN A 188 4.98 5.58 19.14
N GLY A 189 4.80 6.08 20.35
CA GLY A 189 5.89 6.39 21.29
C GLY A 189 6.62 7.71 21.03
N PHE A 190 6.07 8.62 20.21
CA PHE A 190 6.55 9.99 20.04
C PHE A 190 5.42 10.99 20.32
N SER A 191 5.73 12.15 20.86
CA SER A 191 4.74 13.19 21.19
C SER A 191 4.73 14.29 20.14
N LEU A 192 3.56 14.92 19.97
CA LEU A 192 3.39 16.11 19.15
C LEU A 192 2.90 17.25 20.05
N GLU A 193 3.43 18.45 19.87
CA GLU A 193 3.11 19.61 20.70
C GLU A 193 2.05 20.50 20.07
N LEU A 194 1.37 21.29 20.91
CA LEU A 194 0.40 22.29 20.44
C LEU A 194 1.09 23.29 19.51
N GLY A 195 0.49 23.55 18.34
CA GLY A 195 1.02 24.45 17.34
C GLY A 195 2.05 23.82 16.39
N GLU A 196 2.45 22.58 16.61
CA GLU A 196 3.37 21.84 15.74
C GLU A 196 2.74 21.58 14.37
N ASP A 197 3.53 21.77 13.32
CA ASP A 197 3.16 21.46 11.94
C ASP A 197 3.29 19.95 11.70
N VAL A 198 2.21 19.36 11.18
CA VAL A 198 2.08 17.92 10.97
C VAL A 198 1.55 17.62 9.58
N VAL A 199 1.77 16.39 9.14
CA VAL A 199 1.12 15.83 7.97
C VAL A 199 0.08 14.81 8.42
N VAL A 200 -1.14 15.01 7.94
CA VAL A 200 -2.30 14.17 8.15
C VAL A 200 -2.40 13.19 6.99
N CYS A 201 -2.36 11.90 7.30
CA CYS A 201 -2.46 10.83 6.31
C CYS A 201 -3.66 9.92 6.59
N ILE A 202 -4.50 9.70 5.57
CA ILE A 202 -5.72 8.87 5.65
C ILE A 202 -5.83 8.02 4.38
N ARG A 203 -6.07 6.72 4.53
CA ARG A 203 -6.36 5.82 3.41
C ARG A 203 -7.76 6.07 2.87
N ALA A 204 -7.93 6.04 1.55
CA ALA A 204 -9.23 6.26 0.94
C ALA A 204 -10.27 5.20 1.36
N GLU A 205 -9.85 3.97 1.67
CA GLU A 205 -10.76 2.90 2.15
C GLU A 205 -11.23 3.07 3.61
N GLU A 206 -10.57 3.92 4.39
CA GLU A 206 -10.95 4.22 5.79
C GLU A 206 -12.02 5.31 5.89
N ILE A 207 -12.36 5.95 4.75
CA ILE A 207 -13.37 7.00 4.67
C ILE A 207 -14.73 6.37 4.37
N ILE A 208 -15.66 6.52 5.32
CA ILE A 208 -17.04 6.06 5.16
C ILE A 208 -17.90 7.23 4.72
N LEU A 209 -18.76 7.01 3.72
CA LEU A 209 -19.76 7.98 3.27
C LEU A 209 -21.13 7.58 3.80
N GLU A 210 -21.80 8.52 4.47
CA GLU A 210 -23.15 8.38 4.99
C GLU A 210 -24.09 9.37 4.29
N LYS A 211 -25.33 8.97 4.06
CA LYS A 211 -26.40 9.83 3.55
C LYS A 211 -27.67 9.56 4.35
N GLY A 212 -28.39 10.62 4.73
CA GLY A 212 -29.57 10.53 5.59
C GLY A 212 -29.27 10.84 7.06
N ALA A 213 -30.13 10.37 7.97
CA ALA A 213 -30.01 10.67 9.39
C ALA A 213 -28.72 10.09 9.99
N PRO A 214 -27.99 10.83 10.84
CA PRO A 214 -26.77 10.35 11.46
C PRO A 214 -27.02 9.07 12.26
N LEU A 215 -26.34 7.98 11.88
CA LEU A 215 -26.33 6.76 12.69
C LEU A 215 -25.37 6.95 13.87
N GLN A 216 -25.72 6.43 15.04
CA GLN A 216 -24.79 6.43 16.17
C GLN A 216 -23.59 5.54 15.83
N SER A 217 -22.38 6.09 15.86
CA SER A 217 -21.15 5.32 15.63
C SER A 217 -20.02 5.79 16.52
N SER A 218 -18.95 4.99 16.61
CA SER A 218 -17.73 5.34 17.33
C SER A 218 -16.79 6.26 16.54
N ALA A 219 -17.15 6.63 15.30
CA ALA A 219 -16.36 7.58 14.51
C ALA A 219 -16.35 8.94 15.21
N ARG A 220 -15.15 9.50 15.40
CA ARG A 220 -14.93 10.80 16.06
C ARG A 220 -14.96 11.95 15.07
N ASN A 221 -14.66 11.68 13.80
CA ASN A 221 -14.68 12.65 12.72
C ASN A 221 -15.97 12.44 11.93
N ARG A 222 -16.84 13.45 11.93
CA ARG A 222 -18.09 13.48 11.17
C ARG A 222 -18.18 14.82 10.46
N ILE A 223 -17.90 14.84 9.17
CA ILE A 223 -17.64 16.08 8.41
C ILE A 223 -18.68 16.20 7.29
N PRO A 224 -19.56 17.22 7.34
CA PRO A 224 -20.44 17.51 6.21
C PRO A 224 -19.61 17.80 4.97
N SER A 225 -19.93 17.12 3.89
CA SER A 225 -19.11 17.13 2.67
C SER A 225 -20.00 17.13 1.43
N LYS A 226 -19.48 17.67 0.34
CA LYS A 226 -20.11 17.63 -0.97
C LYS A 226 -19.26 16.77 -1.90
N VAL A 227 -19.92 15.91 -2.67
CA VAL A 227 -19.24 15.13 -3.71
C VAL A 227 -18.79 16.07 -4.82
N ALA A 228 -17.48 16.19 -5.02
CA ALA A 228 -16.86 16.99 -6.07
C ALA A 228 -16.64 16.20 -7.36
N GLY A 229 -16.58 14.87 -7.29
CA GLY A 229 -16.44 14.03 -8.48
C GLY A 229 -16.54 12.54 -8.16
N ILE A 230 -16.95 11.76 -9.14
CA ILE A 230 -17.04 10.31 -9.05
C ILE A 230 -16.38 9.70 -10.27
N SER A 231 -15.47 8.75 -10.05
CA SER A 231 -14.82 8.01 -11.13
C SER A 231 -14.74 6.51 -10.81
N PRO A 232 -14.95 5.64 -11.81
CA PRO A 232 -14.80 4.20 -11.60
C PRO A 232 -13.32 3.83 -11.45
N GLU A 233 -13.00 2.97 -10.49
CA GLU A 233 -11.65 2.45 -10.26
C GLU A 233 -11.69 0.93 -10.07
N GLY A 234 -11.71 0.21 -11.20
CA GLY A 234 -11.89 -1.25 -11.20
C GLY A 234 -13.24 -1.65 -10.58
N VAL A 235 -13.18 -2.44 -9.50
CA VAL A 235 -14.36 -2.87 -8.73
C VAL A 235 -14.85 -1.82 -7.72
N MET A 236 -14.02 -0.81 -7.47
CA MET A 236 -14.32 0.29 -6.56
C MET A 236 -14.77 1.53 -7.34
N VAL A 237 -15.20 2.53 -6.59
CA VAL A 237 -15.56 3.87 -7.05
C VAL A 237 -14.77 4.86 -6.22
N ARG A 238 -13.98 5.69 -6.91
CA ARG A 238 -13.28 6.82 -6.33
C ARG A 238 -14.26 7.99 -6.24
N VAL A 239 -14.43 8.52 -5.04
CA VAL A 239 -15.30 9.67 -4.75
C VAL A 239 -14.43 10.80 -4.23
N SER A 240 -14.29 11.86 -5.01
CA SER A 240 -13.65 13.11 -4.60
C SER A 240 -14.65 13.96 -3.82
N LEU A 241 -14.22 14.52 -2.70
CA LEU A 241 -15.07 15.18 -1.71
C LEU A 241 -14.49 16.55 -1.38
N ASP A 242 -15.38 17.52 -1.24
CA ASP A 242 -15.11 18.82 -0.66
C ASP A 242 -15.75 18.88 0.73
N CYS A 243 -14.90 18.95 1.76
CA CYS A 243 -15.31 19.04 3.15
C CYS A 243 -14.79 20.31 3.84
N GLY A 244 -14.46 21.35 3.05
CA GLY A 244 -13.62 22.48 3.50
C GLY A 244 -12.14 22.29 3.19
N PHE A 245 -11.75 21.07 2.86
CA PHE A 245 -10.48 20.65 2.27
C PHE A 245 -10.74 19.42 1.39
N PRO A 246 -9.86 19.10 0.43
CA PRO A 246 -10.06 17.97 -0.46
C PRO A 246 -9.86 16.62 0.25
N LEU A 247 -10.79 15.69 0.05
CA LEU A 247 -10.66 14.28 0.43
C LEU A 247 -11.04 13.35 -0.71
N VAL A 248 -10.52 12.14 -0.68
CA VAL A 248 -10.85 11.05 -1.59
C VAL A 248 -11.21 9.81 -0.80
N ALA A 249 -12.41 9.30 -1.03
CA ALA A 249 -12.87 8.01 -0.53
C ALA A 249 -12.86 6.96 -1.65
N LEU A 250 -12.59 5.71 -1.29
CA LEU A 250 -12.69 4.57 -2.19
C LEU A 250 -13.76 3.61 -1.65
N ILE A 251 -14.93 3.59 -2.30
CA ILE A 251 -16.08 2.80 -1.86
C ILE A 251 -16.46 1.75 -2.92
N THR A 252 -17.29 0.78 -2.54
CA THR A 252 -17.79 -0.19 -3.52
C THR A 252 -18.81 0.44 -4.47
N ARG A 253 -18.94 -0.11 -5.68
CA ARG A 253 -20.02 0.29 -6.62
C ARG A 253 -21.41 0.15 -6.01
N LEU A 254 -21.62 -0.89 -5.20
CA LEU A 254 -22.89 -1.13 -4.51
C LEU A 254 -23.21 0.03 -3.56
N SER A 255 -22.27 0.40 -2.68
CA SER A 255 -22.46 1.51 -1.74
C SER A 255 -22.70 2.84 -2.45
N CYS A 256 -21.99 3.10 -3.56
CA CYS A 256 -22.21 4.31 -4.37
C CYS A 256 -23.65 4.38 -4.91
N ASN A 257 -24.19 3.25 -5.37
CA ASN A 257 -25.55 3.15 -5.89
C ASN A 257 -26.61 3.23 -4.79
N GLU A 258 -26.41 2.54 -3.67
CA GLU A 258 -27.33 2.56 -2.51
C GLU A 258 -27.46 3.96 -1.92
N LEU A 259 -26.34 4.68 -1.83
CA LEU A 259 -26.33 6.08 -1.40
C LEU A 259 -26.81 7.05 -2.51
N SER A 260 -27.04 6.55 -3.73
CA SER A 260 -27.40 7.36 -4.90
C SER A 260 -26.48 8.58 -5.04
N LEU A 261 -25.17 8.33 -5.03
CA LEU A 261 -24.16 9.39 -5.11
C LEU A 261 -24.03 9.89 -6.55
N SER A 262 -24.02 11.20 -6.67
CA SER A 262 -23.68 11.94 -7.89
C SER A 262 -22.82 13.15 -7.51
N GLU A 263 -22.17 13.76 -8.49
CA GLU A 263 -21.56 15.07 -8.28
C GLU A 263 -22.59 16.05 -7.70
N GLY A 264 -22.15 16.82 -6.70
CA GLY A 264 -22.98 17.73 -5.93
C GLY A 264 -23.79 17.11 -4.80
N SER A 265 -23.80 15.78 -4.64
CA SER A 265 -24.46 15.12 -3.51
C SER A 265 -23.89 15.59 -2.17
N GLU A 266 -24.77 15.90 -1.22
CA GLU A 266 -24.41 16.13 0.17
C GLU A 266 -24.30 14.80 0.91
N VAL A 267 -23.18 14.60 1.59
CA VAL A 267 -22.85 13.40 2.35
C VAL A 267 -22.19 13.78 3.66
N LEU A 268 -22.24 12.87 4.62
CA LEU A 268 -21.42 12.96 5.83
C LEU A 268 -20.24 12.02 5.69
N VAL A 269 -19.03 12.56 5.79
CA VAL A 269 -17.79 11.78 5.89
C VAL A 269 -17.59 11.35 7.33
N SER A 270 -17.42 10.04 7.55
CA SER A 270 -17.15 9.44 8.85
C SER A 270 -15.79 8.75 8.87
N ILE A 271 -14.92 9.16 9.79
CA ILE A 271 -13.57 8.60 9.95
C ILE A 271 -13.30 8.32 11.43
N LYS A 272 -12.77 7.13 11.74
CA LYS A 272 -12.34 6.80 13.10
C LYS A 272 -11.00 7.48 13.38
N ALA A 273 -10.84 8.04 14.58
CA ALA A 273 -9.58 8.67 15.00
C ALA A 273 -8.31 7.79 14.82
N PRO A 274 -8.35 6.46 15.01
CA PRO A 274 -7.18 5.59 14.77
C PRO A 274 -6.79 5.45 13.30
N SER A 275 -7.69 5.77 12.37
CA SER A 275 -7.45 5.71 10.92
C SER A 275 -6.78 6.98 10.38
N ILE A 276 -6.60 8.00 11.24
CA ILE A 276 -5.90 9.25 10.91
C ILE A 276 -4.49 9.17 11.48
N HIS A 277 -3.50 9.13 10.59
CA HIS A 277 -2.09 9.09 10.96
C HIS A 277 -1.52 10.51 10.97
N LEU A 278 -0.86 10.88 12.06
CA LEU A 278 -0.16 12.15 12.19
C LEU A 278 1.34 11.93 12.13
N LEU A 279 1.99 12.62 11.20
CA LEU A 279 3.43 12.59 10.98
C LEU A 279 4.01 13.98 11.26
N PRO A 280 5.20 14.09 11.88
CA PRO A 280 5.91 15.37 11.92
C PRO A 280 6.20 15.87 10.49
N HIS A 281 6.11 17.18 10.26
CA HIS A 281 6.41 17.77 8.94
C HIS A 281 7.93 17.88 8.64
N LYS A 282 8.81 17.30 9.47
CA LYS A 282 10.27 17.46 9.37
C LYS A 282 10.89 16.81 8.14
#